data_AF-A0A424Z3Z5-F1
#
_entry.id   AF-A0A424Z3Z5-F1
#
_cell.length_a   1.000
_cell.length_b   1.000
_cell.length_c   1.000
_cell.angle_alpha   90.00
_cell.angle_beta   90.00
_cell.angle_gamma   90.00
#
_symmetry.space_group_name_H-M   'P 1'
#
loop_
_entity.id
_entity.type
_entity.pdbx_description
1 polymer ?
#
loop_
_entity_poly.entity_id
_entity_poly.type
_entity_poly.pdbx_seq_one_letter_code
_entity_poly.pdbx_strand_id
1 'polypeptide(L)'
;MDHTNEEYSEDEILAFAQGDDFVSANKPNNDTQDQEDDIATDMFMQGTQVPKQVSNSGSSSLGTLVTGPENLRITENESVVIIYVRAENRDNIKIGSYLVVPYPNNEKMFARVKELTYMQKYPSDDANELHSIRVENTTLDEEEFKLLAYLEPLCILYNETGTKLARRLVDKIPKPNTVATHVKDIDSIQTGLNIPNEGIFLGYVSVGGEMIETTTYPYNVSYYLQNNDPTREPLIFRHALICGSTGTGKTFVGKNIIRQFISDNVRYSIRDPAIKGEFQPCVVILDPQDEYSQIKEDNPEMPQDYVDQMNTVKIEHGGVPKTKTFTAKIGNDRSYSPTTSASNKEFTVPFEIVRSNHWLLHGAEMNENQIYGLERLINDYFNSKQGNYSYNDFIDFVTDIDNKKEYTEDTNIIHEATYDSIVRRIDNNHYRNVFDQGADKITDILDQIFVPGQVSLFPTEYISSTKSRDILILTLMTLIVDNKLKNNGEKVIKDTPIILTLDEAHRYLSNARSIQARAIVGKFTDAARQG
;
A
#
# COMPACT_ATOMS: atom_id res chain seq x y z
N MET A 1 -28.33 -32.29 -5.54
CA MET A 1 -29.02 -33.46 -6.11
C MET A 1 -29.06 -33.26 -7.62
N ASP A 2 -28.30 -33.94 -8.47
CA ASP A 2 -27.13 -34.81 -8.33
C ASP A 2 -26.33 -34.65 -9.63
N HIS A 3 -25.01 -34.57 -9.52
CA HIS A 3 -24.09 -34.71 -10.66
C HIS A 3 -23.78 -36.19 -10.85
N THR A 4 -23.85 -36.69 -12.09
CA THR A 4 -23.28 -37.98 -12.48
C THR A 4 -22.38 -37.80 -13.71
N ASN A 5 -21.11 -38.17 -13.51
CA ASN A 5 -20.08 -38.40 -14.52
C ASN A 5 -20.46 -39.58 -15.42
N GLU A 6 -20.17 -39.49 -16.72
CA GLU A 6 -19.92 -40.67 -17.56
C GLU A 6 -18.66 -40.42 -18.41
N GLU A 7 -17.65 -41.24 -18.15
CA GLU A 7 -16.40 -41.41 -18.91
C GLU A 7 -16.69 -42.19 -20.20
N TYR A 8 -16.09 -41.78 -21.32
CA TYR A 8 -16.10 -42.57 -22.55
C TYR A 8 -15.01 -43.66 -22.49
N SER A 9 -15.36 -44.89 -22.89
CA SER A 9 -14.48 -46.06 -22.83
C SER A 9 -13.55 -46.17 -24.05
N GLU A 10 -12.36 -46.74 -23.82
CA GLU A 10 -11.26 -46.90 -24.79
C GLU A 10 -11.59 -47.78 -26.01
N ASP A 11 -12.73 -48.46 -26.02
CA ASP A 11 -13.13 -49.37 -27.10
C ASP A 11 -13.76 -48.67 -28.32
N GLU A 12 -14.15 -47.40 -28.23
CA GLU A 12 -14.69 -46.64 -29.37
C GLU A 12 -13.59 -45.96 -30.23
N ILE A 13 -12.36 -45.87 -29.74
CA ILE A 13 -11.23 -45.25 -30.47
C ILE A 13 -10.47 -46.30 -31.33
N LEU A 14 -10.65 -47.59 -31.05
CA LEU A 14 -9.97 -48.70 -31.74
C LEU A 14 -10.61 -49.12 -33.08
N ALA A 15 -11.69 -48.47 -33.52
CA ALA A 15 -12.42 -48.84 -34.74
C ALA A 15 -11.89 -48.24 -36.06
N PHE A 16 -10.80 -47.45 -36.04
CA PHE A 16 -10.22 -46.85 -37.25
C PHE A 16 -8.84 -47.39 -37.66
N ALA A 17 -8.33 -48.41 -36.97
CA ALA A 17 -7.03 -48.99 -37.24
C ALA A 17 -7.11 -50.50 -37.44
N GLN A 18 -7.56 -50.96 -38.62
CA GLN A 18 -7.05 -52.18 -39.26
C GLN A 18 -7.58 -52.39 -40.69
N GLY A 19 -6.65 -52.75 -41.59
CA GLY A 19 -6.85 -53.32 -42.93
C GLY A 19 -5.92 -52.68 -43.97
N ASP A 20 -5.04 -53.35 -44.70
CA ASP A 20 -4.67 -54.77 -44.83
C ASP A 20 -3.27 -54.87 -45.50
N ASP A 21 -2.53 -55.91 -45.11
CA ASP A 21 -1.60 -56.80 -45.82
C ASP A 21 -0.56 -56.36 -46.89
N PHE A 22 0.71 -56.59 -46.49
CA PHE A 22 1.83 -57.29 -47.18
C PHE A 22 1.87 -57.43 -48.72
N VAL A 23 2.93 -56.87 -49.34
CA VAL A 23 3.80 -57.58 -50.31
C VAL A 23 5.25 -57.05 -50.21
N SER A 24 6.21 -57.97 -49.99
CA SER A 24 7.65 -57.73 -50.08
C SER A 24 8.17 -57.83 -51.52
N ALA A 25 9.15 -57.02 -51.92
CA ALA A 25 10.03 -57.35 -53.03
C ALA A 25 11.44 -56.70 -52.92
N ASN A 26 12.44 -57.57 -52.77
CA ASN A 26 13.77 -57.59 -53.40
C ASN A 26 14.78 -56.45 -53.19
N LYS A 27 15.92 -56.81 -52.57
CA LYS A 27 17.26 -56.32 -52.92
C LYS A 27 17.75 -56.96 -54.23
N PRO A 28 18.70 -56.32 -54.95
CA PRO A 28 20.02 -56.96 -55.03
C PRO A 28 21.23 -55.98 -54.94
N ASN A 29 22.39 -56.58 -54.68
CA ASN A 29 23.74 -55.99 -54.57
C ASN A 29 24.30 -55.44 -55.90
N ASN A 30 25.23 -54.46 -55.85
CA ASN A 30 26.66 -54.63 -56.22
C ASN A 30 27.46 -53.31 -56.30
N ASP A 31 28.64 -53.34 -55.68
CA ASP A 31 29.98 -52.80 -56.00
C ASP A 31 30.23 -51.53 -56.87
N THR A 32 31.17 -50.73 -56.35
CA THR A 32 32.24 -49.90 -56.99
C THR A 32 31.88 -48.70 -57.88
N GLN A 33 32.26 -47.48 -57.46
CA GLN A 33 33.40 -46.70 -58.01
C GLN A 33 33.51 -45.28 -57.41
N ASP A 34 34.75 -44.81 -57.35
CA ASP A 34 35.24 -43.51 -56.86
C ASP A 34 34.83 -42.27 -57.70
N GLN A 35 35.05 -41.11 -57.06
CA GLN A 35 35.52 -39.81 -57.60
C GLN A 35 34.54 -38.65 -57.87
N GLU A 36 34.88 -37.54 -57.17
CA GLU A 36 34.81 -36.11 -57.54
C GLU A 36 33.46 -35.37 -57.48
N ASP A 37 33.29 -34.48 -56.49
CA ASP A 37 33.38 -33.03 -56.74
C ASP A 37 33.41 -32.19 -55.42
N ASP A 38 34.63 -31.81 -55.05
CA ASP A 38 35.03 -30.83 -54.02
C ASP A 38 34.87 -29.39 -54.55
N ILE A 39 33.70 -28.74 -54.45
CA ILE A 39 33.62 -27.27 -54.72
C ILE A 39 32.65 -26.46 -53.79
N ALA A 40 31.82 -27.06 -52.94
CA ALA A 40 30.69 -26.32 -52.36
C ALA A 40 30.77 -25.90 -50.88
N THR A 41 31.91 -26.05 -50.18
CA THR A 41 31.95 -25.82 -48.71
C THR A 41 32.75 -24.61 -48.23
N ASP A 42 33.27 -23.77 -49.13
CA ASP A 42 34.21 -22.68 -48.76
C ASP A 42 33.66 -21.24 -48.88
N MET A 43 32.34 -21.04 -49.00
CA MET A 43 31.74 -19.71 -49.27
C MET A 43 30.93 -19.06 -48.14
N PHE A 44 31.04 -19.49 -46.87
CA PHE A 44 30.30 -18.86 -45.76
C PHE A 44 31.14 -18.41 -44.54
N MET A 45 32.47 -18.31 -44.68
CA MET A 45 33.37 -17.80 -43.62
C MET A 45 34.08 -16.50 -44.04
N GLN A 46 33.31 -15.43 -44.27
CA GLN A 46 33.87 -14.06 -44.27
C GLN A 46 33.01 -13.13 -43.40
N GLY A 47 33.04 -13.38 -42.09
CA GLY A 47 32.68 -12.38 -41.08
C GLY A 47 33.88 -11.46 -40.84
N THR A 48 33.68 -10.16 -41.01
CA THR A 48 34.69 -9.12 -40.77
C THR A 48 35.18 -9.19 -39.32
N GLN A 49 36.49 -9.43 -39.10
CA GLN A 49 37.08 -9.37 -37.76
C GLN A 49 37.06 -7.93 -37.25
N VAL A 50 36.21 -7.65 -36.27
CA VAL A 50 36.29 -6.44 -35.44
C VAL A 50 37.47 -6.64 -34.47
N PRO A 51 38.36 -5.65 -34.26
CA PRO A 51 39.51 -5.83 -33.38
C PRO A 51 39.05 -6.14 -31.96
N LYS A 52 39.49 -7.30 -31.43
CA LYS A 52 39.37 -7.67 -30.02
C LYS A 52 40.24 -6.71 -29.20
N GLN A 53 39.68 -5.58 -28.76
CA GLN A 53 40.18 -4.94 -27.55
C GLN A 53 39.73 -5.79 -26.37
N VAL A 54 40.56 -6.75 -25.99
CA VAL A 54 40.44 -7.45 -24.71
C VAL A 54 40.95 -6.48 -23.65
N SER A 55 40.08 -5.62 -23.15
CA SER A 55 40.22 -5.09 -21.80
C SER A 55 39.64 -6.14 -20.85
N ASN A 56 40.51 -6.87 -20.15
CA ASN A 56 40.14 -7.64 -18.97
C ASN A 56 39.59 -6.69 -17.90
N SER A 57 38.29 -6.46 -17.93
CA SER A 57 37.48 -6.01 -16.79
C SER A 57 36.41 -7.07 -16.63
N GLY A 58 36.34 -7.77 -15.49
CA GLY A 58 35.41 -8.88 -15.26
C GLY A 58 34.01 -8.57 -15.78
N SER A 59 33.62 -9.20 -16.90
CA SER A 59 32.51 -8.72 -17.70
C SER A 59 31.18 -9.17 -17.10
N SER A 60 30.41 -8.23 -16.58
CA SER A 60 29.05 -8.40 -16.05
C SER A 60 27.98 -8.66 -17.12
N SER A 61 28.35 -9.30 -18.23
CA SER A 61 27.49 -9.59 -19.36
C SER A 61 26.59 -10.78 -19.05
N LEU A 62 25.29 -10.53 -18.91
CA LEU A 62 24.28 -11.55 -18.59
C LEU A 62 23.96 -12.41 -19.82
N GLY A 63 23.72 -11.74 -20.94
CA GLY A 63 23.21 -12.36 -22.16
C GLY A 63 23.22 -11.41 -23.34
N THR A 64 22.72 -11.88 -24.48
CA THR A 64 22.75 -11.14 -25.75
C THR A 64 21.36 -11.11 -26.37
N LEU A 65 20.95 -9.97 -26.93
CA LEU A 65 19.69 -9.86 -27.67
C LEU A 65 19.70 -10.75 -28.91
N VAL A 66 18.66 -11.55 -29.04
CA VAL A 66 18.48 -12.48 -30.15
C VAL A 66 17.17 -12.21 -30.89
N THR A 67 17.16 -12.51 -32.19
CA THR A 67 15.99 -12.38 -33.08
C THR A 67 15.55 -13.74 -33.65
N GLY A 68 16.18 -14.83 -33.18
CA GLY A 68 16.00 -16.17 -33.75
C GLY A 68 14.67 -16.84 -33.37
N PRO A 69 14.29 -16.88 -32.08
CA PRO A 69 13.04 -17.50 -31.64
C PRO A 69 11.80 -16.74 -32.14
N GLU A 70 11.83 -15.41 -31.99
CA GLU A 70 10.80 -14.50 -32.48
C GLU A 70 11.44 -13.20 -32.95
N ASN A 71 10.72 -12.47 -33.80
CA ASN A 71 11.15 -11.17 -34.29
C ASN A 71 11.21 -10.16 -33.14
N LEU A 72 12.37 -9.51 -32.99
CA LEU A 72 12.52 -8.36 -32.10
C LEU A 72 11.59 -7.23 -32.57
N ARG A 73 10.55 -6.94 -31.79
CA ARG A 73 9.54 -5.93 -32.11
C ARG A 73 9.22 -5.09 -30.89
N ILE A 74 8.97 -3.80 -31.11
CA ILE A 74 8.40 -2.89 -30.12
C ILE A 74 7.27 -2.15 -30.83
N THR A 75 6.08 -2.25 -30.27
CA THR A 75 4.86 -1.57 -30.71
C THR A 75 4.30 -0.77 -29.53
N GLU A 76 3.26 0.04 -29.76
CA GLU A 76 2.63 0.81 -28.67
C GLU A 76 2.01 -0.08 -27.58
N ASN A 77 1.57 -1.30 -27.93
CA ASN A 77 0.87 -2.20 -27.00
C ASN A 77 1.71 -3.41 -26.57
N GLU A 78 2.68 -3.81 -27.38
CA GLU A 78 3.43 -5.05 -27.19
C GLU A 78 4.89 -4.89 -27.58
N SER A 79 5.78 -5.45 -26.76
CA SER A 79 7.20 -5.56 -27.03
C SER A 79 7.66 -7.00 -26.88
N VAL A 80 8.35 -7.51 -27.90
CA VAL A 80 9.05 -8.79 -27.83
C VAL A 80 10.53 -8.46 -27.92
N VAL A 81 11.19 -8.48 -26.76
CA VAL A 81 12.63 -8.31 -26.63
C VAL A 81 13.17 -9.53 -25.91
N ILE A 82 14.01 -10.31 -26.59
CA ILE A 82 14.48 -11.59 -26.08
C ILE A 82 15.99 -11.54 -25.92
N ILE A 83 16.47 -12.00 -24.77
CA ILE A 83 17.90 -12.25 -24.55
C ILE A 83 18.16 -13.75 -24.42
N TYR A 84 19.24 -14.21 -25.03
CA TYR A 84 19.83 -15.50 -24.74
C TYR A 84 20.73 -15.35 -23.50
N VAL A 85 20.42 -16.09 -22.44
CA VAL A 85 21.17 -16.05 -21.18
C VAL A 85 22.33 -17.05 -21.26
N ARG A 86 23.53 -16.57 -20.95
CA ARG A 86 24.73 -17.42 -20.92
C ARG A 86 24.63 -18.44 -19.80
N ALA A 87 25.13 -19.66 -20.03
CA ALA A 87 25.08 -20.76 -19.05
C ALA A 87 25.59 -20.34 -17.67
N GLU A 88 26.72 -19.64 -17.60
CA GLU A 88 27.33 -19.12 -16.37
C GLU A 88 26.46 -18.16 -15.53
N ASN A 89 25.39 -17.59 -16.10
CA ASN A 89 24.53 -16.62 -15.43
C ASN A 89 23.08 -17.09 -15.21
N ARG A 90 22.75 -18.34 -15.54
CA ARG A 90 21.36 -18.83 -15.51
C ARG A 90 20.79 -18.92 -14.09
N ASP A 91 21.63 -19.23 -13.11
CA ASP A 91 21.23 -19.22 -11.70
C ASP A 91 21.01 -17.81 -11.13
N ASN A 92 21.60 -16.80 -11.78
CA ASN A 92 21.59 -15.41 -11.32
C ASN A 92 20.45 -14.58 -11.91
N ILE A 93 19.68 -15.13 -12.85
CA ILE A 93 18.53 -14.44 -13.46
C ILE A 93 17.22 -14.94 -12.85
N LYS A 94 16.36 -14.00 -12.45
CA LYS A 94 15.04 -14.29 -11.89
C LYS A 94 13.97 -13.48 -12.59
N ILE A 95 12.74 -13.99 -12.61
CA ILE A 95 11.58 -13.19 -13.02
C ILE A 95 11.51 -11.93 -12.16
N GLY A 96 11.29 -10.78 -12.80
CA GLY A 96 11.29 -9.47 -12.16
C GLY A 96 12.66 -8.79 -12.06
N SER A 97 13.76 -9.46 -12.42
CA SER A 97 15.10 -8.84 -12.40
C SER A 97 15.17 -7.65 -13.34
N TYR A 98 15.85 -6.59 -12.93
CA TYR A 98 16.05 -5.39 -13.76
C TYR A 98 17.37 -5.44 -14.51
N LEU A 99 17.29 -5.18 -15.81
CA LEU A 99 18.40 -5.23 -16.75
C LEU A 99 18.54 -3.89 -17.48
N VAL A 100 19.76 -3.61 -17.89
CA VAL A 100 20.08 -2.54 -18.83
C VAL A 100 20.52 -3.16 -20.16
N VAL A 101 19.93 -2.65 -21.24
CA VAL A 101 20.35 -2.95 -22.61
C VAL A 101 20.84 -1.65 -23.27
N PRO A 102 22.08 -1.60 -23.79
CA PRO A 102 22.55 -0.48 -24.59
C PRO A 102 21.55 -0.10 -25.68
N TYR A 103 21.29 1.19 -25.80
CA TYR A 103 20.30 1.76 -26.69
C TYR A 103 20.96 2.78 -27.63
N PRO A 104 20.37 3.08 -28.81
CA PRO A 104 20.91 4.11 -29.69
C PRO A 104 21.22 5.42 -28.96
N ASN A 105 22.17 6.21 -29.50
CA ASN A 105 22.60 7.51 -28.94
C ASN A 105 23.27 7.44 -27.55
N ASN A 106 23.93 6.33 -27.22
CA ASN A 106 24.59 6.13 -25.92
C ASN A 106 23.60 6.19 -24.73
N GLU A 107 22.34 5.85 -25.00
CA GLU A 107 21.29 5.70 -24.00
C GLU A 107 21.20 4.25 -23.53
N LYS A 108 20.36 3.99 -22.54
CA LYS A 108 20.20 2.69 -21.89
C LYS A 108 18.72 2.34 -21.80
N MET A 109 18.30 1.22 -22.38
CA MET A 109 16.95 0.70 -22.16
C MET A 109 16.91 -0.04 -20.83
N PHE A 110 16.09 0.44 -19.91
CA PHE A 110 15.82 -0.20 -18.63
C PHE A 110 14.63 -1.14 -18.80
N ALA A 111 14.84 -2.43 -18.50
CA ALA A 111 13.86 -3.48 -18.74
C ALA A 111 13.76 -4.44 -17.56
N ARG A 112 12.61 -5.10 -17.44
CA ARG A 112 12.35 -6.14 -16.44
C ARG A 112 12.26 -7.51 -17.12
N VAL A 113 12.80 -8.55 -16.51
CA VAL A 113 12.58 -9.93 -16.95
C VAL A 113 11.12 -10.30 -16.67
N LYS A 114 10.34 -10.51 -17.73
CA LYS A 114 8.92 -10.86 -17.65
C LYS A 114 8.72 -12.37 -17.63
N GLU A 115 9.52 -13.10 -18.39
CA GLU A 115 9.40 -14.55 -18.58
C GLU A 115 10.78 -15.16 -18.81
N LEU A 116 10.95 -16.41 -18.35
CA LEU A 116 12.12 -17.24 -18.56
C LEU A 116 11.68 -18.56 -19.19
N THR A 117 12.32 -18.95 -20.29
CA THR A 117 11.91 -20.11 -21.08
C THR A 117 13.13 -20.93 -21.47
N TYR A 118 13.15 -22.20 -21.08
CA TYR A 118 14.10 -23.16 -21.64
C TYR A 118 13.60 -23.67 -22.98
N MET A 119 14.46 -23.63 -23.99
CA MET A 119 14.24 -24.31 -25.26
C MET A 119 15.37 -25.28 -25.53
N GLN A 120 15.07 -26.48 -26.01
CA GLN A 120 16.12 -27.37 -26.49
C GLN A 120 16.87 -26.72 -27.68
N LYS A 121 18.19 -26.95 -27.73
CA LYS A 121 19.01 -26.50 -28.84
C LYS A 121 18.68 -27.24 -30.14
N TYR A 122 18.37 -28.53 -30.02
CA TYR A 122 17.94 -29.43 -31.09
C TYR A 122 16.63 -30.09 -30.67
N PRO A 123 15.58 -30.12 -31.51
CA PRO A 123 14.33 -30.78 -31.17
C PRO A 123 14.56 -32.29 -30.99
N SER A 124 14.45 -32.77 -29.76
CA SER A 124 14.49 -34.19 -29.41
C SER A 124 13.37 -34.49 -28.43
N ASP A 125 12.74 -35.65 -28.58
CA ASP A 125 11.75 -36.13 -27.62
C ASP A 125 12.47 -36.61 -26.35
N ASP A 126 12.48 -35.76 -25.33
CA ASP A 126 13.08 -35.98 -24.01
C ASP A 126 12.07 -36.49 -22.97
N ALA A 127 10.80 -36.62 -23.36
CA ALA A 127 9.72 -37.10 -22.53
C ALA A 127 9.58 -38.63 -22.57
N ASN A 128 10.69 -39.35 -22.31
CA ASN A 128 10.69 -40.81 -22.28
C ASN A 128 11.51 -41.40 -21.11
N GLU A 129 11.20 -42.66 -20.76
CA GLU A 129 11.78 -43.36 -19.60
C GLU A 129 13.29 -43.58 -19.70
N LEU A 130 13.81 -43.77 -20.92
CA LEU A 130 15.26 -43.92 -21.14
C LEU A 130 16.01 -42.62 -20.88
N HIS A 131 15.41 -41.47 -21.22
CA HIS A 131 15.96 -40.16 -20.94
C HIS A 131 15.91 -39.86 -19.44
N SER A 132 14.80 -40.16 -18.73
CA SER A 132 14.71 -39.94 -17.29
C SER A 132 15.74 -40.75 -16.49
N ILE A 133 15.93 -42.03 -16.82
CA ILE A 133 16.95 -42.89 -16.18
C ILE A 133 18.37 -42.37 -16.44
N ARG A 134 18.64 -41.79 -17.62
CA ARG A 134 19.95 -41.18 -17.91
C ARG A 134 20.20 -39.91 -17.11
N VAL A 135 19.18 -39.06 -16.97
CA VAL A 135 19.26 -37.82 -16.18
C VAL A 135 19.47 -38.11 -14.70
N GLU A 136 18.88 -39.18 -14.14
CA GLU A 136 19.13 -39.57 -12.74
C GLU A 136 20.60 -39.94 -12.47
N ASN A 137 21.30 -40.45 -13.48
CA ASN A 137 22.66 -40.97 -13.35
C ASN A 137 23.74 -40.03 -13.91
N THR A 138 23.36 -38.89 -14.48
CA THR A 138 24.28 -37.97 -15.15
C THR A 138 23.96 -36.53 -14.80
N THR A 139 24.98 -35.70 -14.55
CA THR A 139 24.76 -34.26 -14.40
C THR A 139 24.29 -33.67 -15.73
N LEU A 140 23.21 -32.88 -15.68
CA LEU A 140 22.67 -32.20 -16.85
C LEU A 140 23.71 -31.23 -17.45
N ASP A 141 23.96 -31.36 -18.75
CA ASP A 141 24.73 -30.37 -19.51
C ASP A 141 23.78 -29.27 -20.01
N GLU A 142 23.82 -28.14 -19.32
CA GLU A 142 23.01 -26.99 -19.64
C GLU A 142 23.30 -26.38 -21.02
N GLU A 143 24.41 -26.73 -21.68
CA GLU A 143 24.70 -26.29 -23.05
C GLU A 143 23.77 -26.90 -24.11
N GLU A 144 23.06 -27.99 -23.79
CA GLU A 144 22.05 -28.61 -24.64
C GLU A 144 20.75 -27.79 -24.72
N PHE A 145 20.58 -26.85 -23.80
CA PHE A 145 19.42 -25.98 -23.71
C PHE A 145 19.78 -24.52 -23.96
N LYS A 146 18.80 -23.75 -24.43
CA LYS A 146 18.84 -22.30 -24.57
C LYS A 146 17.90 -21.72 -23.52
N LEU A 147 18.45 -21.05 -22.51
CA LEU A 147 17.64 -20.21 -21.63
C LEU A 147 17.40 -18.87 -22.33
N LEU A 148 16.14 -18.58 -22.62
CA LEU A 148 15.67 -17.31 -23.14
C LEU A 148 15.02 -16.51 -22.02
N ALA A 149 15.32 -15.22 -21.93
CA ALA A 149 14.59 -14.29 -21.08
C ALA A 149 13.87 -13.26 -21.94
N TYR A 150 12.55 -13.19 -21.77
CA TYR A 150 11.73 -12.17 -22.41
C TYR A 150 11.70 -10.94 -21.51
N LEU A 151 12.07 -9.80 -22.10
CA LEU A 151 12.20 -8.52 -21.42
C LEU A 151 11.00 -7.65 -21.71
N GLU A 152 10.49 -7.00 -20.67
CA GLU A 152 9.54 -5.91 -20.74
C GLU A 152 10.30 -4.58 -20.62
N PRO A 153 10.46 -3.81 -21.71
CA PRO A 153 11.05 -2.49 -21.68
C PRO A 153 10.18 -1.52 -20.87
N LEU A 154 10.75 -0.91 -19.83
CA LEU A 154 10.02 0.03 -18.97
C LEU A 154 10.26 1.48 -19.39
N CYS A 155 11.51 1.83 -19.69
CA CYS A 155 11.89 3.17 -20.16
C CYS A 155 13.28 3.19 -20.79
N ILE A 156 13.64 4.34 -21.35
CA ILE A 156 15.00 4.66 -21.76
C ILE A 156 15.58 5.66 -20.76
N LEU A 157 16.76 5.34 -20.26
CA LEU A 157 17.60 6.17 -19.41
C LEU A 157 18.61 6.93 -20.28
N TYR A 158 18.65 8.25 -20.13
CA TYR A 158 19.56 9.14 -20.85
C TYR A 158 20.08 10.25 -19.93
N ASN A 159 21.20 10.84 -20.29
CA ASN A 159 21.79 11.95 -19.53
C ASN A 159 21.28 13.28 -20.10
N GLU A 160 20.44 13.99 -19.35
CA GLU A 160 19.87 15.27 -19.80
C GLU A 160 20.87 16.43 -19.68
N THR A 161 21.68 16.44 -18.62
CA THR A 161 22.63 17.52 -18.29
C THR A 161 23.98 16.99 -17.78
N GLY A 162 24.51 15.94 -18.42
CA GLY A 162 25.84 15.38 -18.15
C GLY A 162 26.01 14.61 -16.83
N THR A 163 25.20 14.91 -15.81
CA THR A 163 25.26 14.24 -14.49
C THR A 163 23.93 13.72 -13.98
N LYS A 164 22.79 14.21 -14.50
CA LYS A 164 21.46 13.77 -14.08
C LYS A 164 20.88 12.78 -15.08
N LEU A 165 20.56 11.59 -14.58
CA LEU A 165 19.84 10.57 -15.34
C LEU A 165 18.37 10.97 -15.44
N ALA A 166 17.82 10.87 -16.64
CA ALA A 166 16.42 11.12 -16.94
C ALA A 166 15.81 9.91 -17.66
N ARG A 167 14.48 9.81 -17.62
CA ARG A 167 13.72 8.73 -18.27
C ARG A 167 12.83 9.26 -19.39
N ARG A 168 12.66 8.46 -20.44
CA ARG A 168 11.66 8.67 -21.51
C ARG A 168 11.05 7.35 -21.95
N LEU A 169 9.92 7.43 -22.67
CA LEU A 169 9.27 6.24 -23.23
C LEU A 169 10.16 5.59 -24.30
N VAL A 170 10.02 4.27 -24.43
CA VAL A 170 10.75 3.49 -25.43
C VAL A 170 10.19 3.80 -26.82
N ASP A 171 11.04 4.25 -27.74
CA ASP A 171 10.62 4.79 -29.05
C ASP A 171 11.29 4.12 -30.26
N LYS A 172 12.31 3.30 -30.02
CA LYS A 172 13.12 2.58 -31.01
C LYS A 172 13.38 1.14 -30.57
N ILE A 173 13.85 0.35 -31.51
CA ILE A 173 14.23 -1.04 -31.25
C ILE A 173 15.74 -1.10 -30.95
N PRO A 174 16.17 -1.76 -29.86
CA PRO A 174 17.60 -2.02 -29.62
C PRO A 174 18.23 -2.80 -30.78
N LYS A 175 19.55 -2.70 -30.96
CA LYS A 175 20.20 -3.45 -32.04
C LYS A 175 20.28 -4.95 -31.69
N PRO A 176 20.09 -5.86 -32.67
CA PRO A 176 20.39 -7.28 -32.47
C PRO A 176 21.84 -7.48 -32.02
N ASN A 177 22.10 -8.57 -31.30
CA ASN A 177 23.41 -8.90 -30.73
C ASN A 177 23.95 -7.92 -29.69
N THR A 178 23.10 -7.03 -29.15
CA THR A 178 23.47 -6.15 -28.05
C THR A 178 23.54 -6.93 -26.73
N VAL A 179 24.55 -6.66 -25.91
CA VAL A 179 24.75 -7.33 -24.62
C VAL A 179 23.87 -6.69 -23.54
N ALA A 180 23.08 -7.50 -22.87
CA ALA A 180 22.32 -7.10 -21.68
C ALA A 180 23.14 -7.32 -20.40
N THR A 181 23.00 -6.44 -19.43
CA THR A 181 23.69 -6.51 -18.13
C THR A 181 22.72 -6.27 -16.98
N HIS A 182 22.98 -6.86 -15.81
CA HIS A 182 22.26 -6.48 -14.59
C HIS A 182 22.45 -5.00 -14.28
N VAL A 183 21.39 -4.37 -13.77
CA VAL A 183 21.51 -3.00 -13.23
C VAL A 183 22.28 -3.09 -11.91
N LYS A 184 23.34 -2.28 -11.78
CA LYS A 184 24.28 -2.34 -10.65
C LYS A 184 24.37 -1.05 -9.85
N ASP A 185 23.68 -0.01 -10.31
CA ASP A 185 23.69 1.33 -9.75
C ASP A 185 22.28 1.75 -9.31
N ILE A 186 22.23 2.41 -8.15
CA ILE A 186 20.99 2.82 -7.49
C ILE A 186 20.22 3.83 -8.35
N ASP A 187 20.93 4.78 -8.96
CA ASP A 187 20.33 5.88 -9.74
C ASP A 187 19.59 5.37 -10.98
N SER A 188 20.13 4.37 -11.70
CA SER A 188 19.41 3.73 -12.82
C SER A 188 18.16 2.99 -12.37
N ILE A 189 18.18 2.33 -11.21
CA ILE A 189 17.01 1.62 -10.68
C ILE A 189 15.94 2.62 -10.23
N GLN A 190 16.30 3.62 -9.44
CA GLN A 190 15.38 4.65 -8.95
C GLN A 190 14.78 5.44 -10.11
N THR A 191 15.61 5.96 -11.02
CA THR A 191 15.14 6.66 -12.22
C THR A 191 14.29 5.74 -13.12
N GLY A 192 14.73 4.50 -13.34
CA GLY A 192 14.03 3.51 -14.16
C GLY A 192 12.64 3.13 -13.62
N LEU A 193 12.49 3.14 -12.29
CA LEU A 193 11.22 2.87 -11.60
C LEU A 193 10.42 4.13 -11.25
N ASN A 194 10.93 5.32 -11.59
CA ASN A 194 10.34 6.61 -11.21
C ASN A 194 10.22 6.80 -9.69
N ILE A 195 11.16 6.23 -8.95
CA ILE A 195 11.30 6.42 -7.51
C ILE A 195 12.21 7.64 -7.30
N PRO A 196 11.84 8.60 -6.43
CA PRO A 196 12.70 9.74 -6.13
C PRO A 196 13.95 9.30 -5.36
N ASN A 197 15.04 10.05 -5.52
CA ASN A 197 16.31 9.75 -4.86
C ASN A 197 16.30 10.14 -3.37
N GLU A 198 15.34 10.97 -2.95
CA GLU A 198 15.12 11.40 -1.57
C GLU A 198 13.62 11.51 -1.27
N GLY A 199 13.25 11.39 0.00
CA GLY A 199 11.87 11.48 0.45
C GLY A 199 11.63 10.70 1.71
N ILE A 200 10.38 10.28 1.93
CA ILE A 200 10.01 9.45 3.07
C ILE A 200 10.34 7.99 2.76
N PHE A 201 11.24 7.38 3.53
CA PHE A 201 11.63 5.99 3.35
C PHE A 201 10.46 5.04 3.67
N LEU A 202 10.10 4.14 2.75
CA LEU A 202 9.06 3.13 2.99
C LEU A 202 9.59 1.70 3.08
N GLY A 203 10.85 1.47 2.68
CA GLY A 203 11.46 0.15 2.63
C GLY A 203 12.50 0.04 1.51
N TYR A 204 13.02 -1.16 1.31
CA TYR A 204 13.93 -1.47 0.19
C TYR A 204 13.17 -2.11 -0.97
N VAL A 205 13.60 -1.82 -2.20
CA VAL A 205 13.06 -2.45 -3.40
C VAL A 205 13.50 -3.91 -3.44
N SER A 206 12.56 -4.81 -3.68
CA SER A 206 12.80 -6.25 -3.76
C SER A 206 12.20 -6.86 -5.02
N VAL A 207 12.77 -8.00 -5.44
CA VAL A 207 12.28 -8.84 -6.53
C VAL A 207 12.10 -10.25 -5.97
N GLY A 208 10.88 -10.78 -6.03
CA GLY A 208 10.58 -12.12 -5.49
C GLY A 208 10.80 -12.25 -3.97
N GLY A 209 10.82 -11.13 -3.23
CA GLY A 209 11.08 -11.09 -1.79
C GLY A 209 12.54 -10.85 -1.41
N GLU A 210 13.47 -10.89 -2.36
CA GLU A 210 14.88 -10.59 -2.13
C GLU A 210 15.18 -9.13 -2.45
N MET A 211 15.87 -8.43 -1.54
CA MET A 211 16.27 -7.05 -1.75
C MET A 211 17.22 -6.94 -2.94
N ILE A 212 17.07 -5.88 -3.74
CA ILE A 212 18.00 -5.64 -4.83
C ILE A 212 19.31 -5.10 -4.26
N GLU A 213 20.38 -5.86 -4.47
CA GLU A 213 21.74 -5.48 -4.13
C GLU A 213 22.44 -4.82 -5.32
N THR A 214 23.12 -3.71 -5.03
CA THR A 214 23.90 -2.91 -5.97
C THR A 214 25.37 -2.96 -5.59
N THR A 215 26.23 -2.44 -6.47
CA THR A 215 27.69 -2.52 -6.26
C THR A 215 28.27 -1.42 -5.37
N THR A 216 27.50 -0.37 -5.09
CA THR A 216 27.97 0.80 -4.35
C THR A 216 27.18 0.92 -3.06
N TYR A 217 27.86 1.21 -1.95
CA TYR A 217 27.19 1.45 -0.69
C TYR A 217 26.35 2.76 -0.75
N PRO A 218 25.10 2.79 -0.24
CA PRO A 218 24.36 1.70 0.39
C PRO A 218 23.95 0.62 -0.62
N TYR A 219 24.26 -0.65 -0.32
CA TYR A 219 24.08 -1.73 -1.30
C TYR A 219 22.62 -1.93 -1.70
N ASN A 220 21.66 -1.60 -0.84
CA ASN A 220 20.23 -1.77 -1.11
C ASN A 220 19.60 -0.51 -1.72
N VAL A 221 18.65 -0.73 -2.64
CA VAL A 221 17.88 0.36 -3.25
C VAL A 221 16.74 0.77 -2.33
N SER A 222 16.79 2.00 -1.83
CA SER A 222 15.72 2.57 -1.00
C SER A 222 14.50 2.99 -1.84
N TYR A 223 13.31 2.65 -1.36
CA TYR A 223 12.04 3.12 -1.90
C TYR A 223 11.60 4.36 -1.11
N TYR A 224 11.68 5.52 -1.76
CA TYR A 224 11.25 6.78 -1.19
C TYR A 224 9.88 7.21 -1.73
N LEU A 225 9.04 7.74 -0.85
CA LEU A 225 7.82 8.44 -1.20
C LEU A 225 8.12 9.93 -1.38
N GLN A 226 7.65 10.51 -2.49
CA GLN A 226 7.77 11.94 -2.74
C GLN A 226 7.03 12.74 -1.66
N ASN A 227 7.75 13.62 -0.96
CA ASN A 227 7.21 14.35 0.19
C ASN A 227 7.44 15.87 0.18
N ASN A 228 8.39 16.38 -0.59
CA ASN A 228 8.80 17.80 -0.58
C ASN A 228 8.73 18.45 -1.96
N ASP A 229 7.69 18.17 -2.75
CA ASP A 229 7.50 18.88 -4.02
C ASP A 229 6.74 20.20 -3.78
N PRO A 230 7.36 21.38 -3.95
CA PRO A 230 6.66 22.66 -3.74
C PRO A 230 5.53 22.91 -4.75
N THR A 231 5.52 22.18 -5.87
CA THR A 231 4.50 22.31 -6.91
C THR A 231 3.36 21.30 -6.76
N ARG A 232 3.48 20.32 -5.87
CA ARG A 232 2.49 19.26 -5.68
C ARG A 232 2.24 18.99 -4.22
N GLU A 233 0.99 18.76 -3.89
CA GLU A 233 0.63 18.31 -2.55
C GLU A 233 1.35 17.00 -2.17
N PRO A 234 1.94 16.91 -0.97
CA PRO A 234 2.57 15.68 -0.48
C PRO A 234 1.64 14.47 -0.57
N LEU A 235 2.17 13.33 -1.01
CA LEU A 235 1.36 12.14 -1.30
C LEU A 235 0.63 11.60 -0.06
N ILE A 236 1.14 11.83 1.14
CA ILE A 236 0.49 11.39 2.38
C ILE A 236 -0.89 12.03 2.60
N PHE A 237 -1.10 13.26 2.09
CA PHE A 237 -2.39 13.95 2.16
C PHE A 237 -3.36 13.54 1.04
N ARG A 238 -2.93 12.65 0.12
CA ARG A 238 -3.80 12.04 -0.91
C ARG A 238 -4.37 10.68 -0.51
N HIS A 239 -4.31 10.37 0.78
CA HIS A 239 -4.77 9.11 1.41
C HIS A 239 -3.89 7.91 1.06
N ALA A 240 -3.63 7.08 2.05
CA ALA A 240 -2.89 5.84 1.91
C ALA A 240 -3.72 4.69 2.49
N LEU A 241 -3.69 3.54 1.82
CA LEU A 241 -4.36 2.31 2.27
C LEU A 241 -3.31 1.22 2.47
N ILE A 242 -3.15 0.74 3.70
CA ILE A 242 -2.28 -0.38 4.04
C ILE A 242 -3.16 -1.63 4.16
N CYS A 243 -3.00 -2.57 3.22
CA CYS A 243 -3.78 -3.80 3.15
C CYS A 243 -2.88 -5.04 3.31
N GLY A 244 -3.44 -6.07 3.92
CA GLY A 244 -2.77 -7.36 4.13
C GLY A 244 -3.62 -8.25 5.03
N SER A 245 -3.46 -9.58 4.93
CA SER A 245 -4.14 -10.51 5.84
C SER A 245 -3.61 -10.37 7.27
N THR A 246 -4.26 -11.01 8.23
CA THR A 246 -3.80 -11.02 9.62
C THR A 246 -2.42 -11.68 9.72
N GLY A 247 -1.51 -11.06 10.48
CA GLY A 247 -0.15 -11.58 10.65
C GLY A 247 0.86 -11.20 9.55
N THR A 248 0.47 -10.47 8.50
CA THR A 248 1.40 -10.06 7.43
C THR A 248 2.25 -8.83 7.75
N GLY A 249 2.20 -8.31 8.99
CA GLY A 249 3.00 -7.17 9.41
C GLY A 249 2.43 -5.79 9.07
N LYS A 250 1.11 -5.62 8.89
CA LYS A 250 0.47 -4.31 8.63
C LYS A 250 0.87 -3.24 9.66
N THR A 251 0.68 -3.54 10.94
CA THR A 251 1.03 -2.64 12.05
C THR A 251 2.53 -2.38 12.12
N PHE A 252 3.34 -3.41 11.85
CA PHE A 252 4.80 -3.27 11.79
C PHE A 252 5.23 -2.26 10.72
N VAL A 253 4.69 -2.38 9.51
CA VAL A 253 4.95 -1.42 8.42
C VAL A 253 4.39 -0.04 8.78
N GLY A 254 3.16 0.04 9.30
CA GLY A 254 2.53 1.29 9.71
C GLY A 254 3.37 2.09 10.72
N LYS A 255 3.86 1.45 11.78
CA LYS A 255 4.76 2.07 12.78
C LYS A 255 6.03 2.63 12.13
N ASN A 256 6.66 1.88 11.24
CA ASN A 256 7.89 2.31 10.57
C ASN A 256 7.67 3.49 9.63
N ILE A 257 6.55 3.52 8.91
CA ILE A 257 6.15 4.65 8.06
C ILE A 257 5.88 5.89 8.93
N ILE A 258 5.08 5.75 9.99
CA ILE A 258 4.76 6.85 10.92
C ILE A 258 6.03 7.47 11.51
N ARG A 259 6.99 6.64 11.90
CA ARG A 259 8.29 7.09 12.43
C ARG A 259 9.02 8.02 11.47
N GLN A 260 8.98 7.74 10.17
CA GLN A 260 9.61 8.63 9.19
C GLN A 260 8.89 9.98 9.11
N PHE A 261 7.56 10.01 9.19
CA PHE A 261 6.77 11.24 9.05
C PHE A 261 6.90 12.21 10.23
N ILE A 262 7.22 11.71 11.41
CA ILE A 262 7.37 12.53 12.62
C ILE A 262 8.81 13.01 12.84
N SER A 263 9.74 12.67 11.93
CA SER A 263 11.11 13.20 11.92
C SER A 263 11.12 14.72 12.05
N ASP A 264 12.16 15.27 12.66
CA ASP A 264 12.38 16.73 12.76
C ASP A 264 12.58 17.40 11.39
N ASN A 265 12.95 16.61 10.38
CA ASN A 265 13.18 17.04 9.00
C ASN A 265 11.90 17.06 8.14
N VAL A 266 10.80 16.49 8.64
CA VAL A 266 9.54 16.42 7.89
C VAL A 266 8.62 17.51 8.36
N ARG A 267 8.38 18.50 7.51
CA ARG A 267 7.59 19.68 7.82
C ARG A 267 6.71 20.07 6.65
N TYR A 268 5.56 20.64 6.97
CA TYR A 268 4.58 21.05 5.98
C TYR A 268 4.15 22.49 6.23
N SER A 269 4.02 23.25 5.14
CA SER A 269 3.34 24.54 5.14
C SER A 269 1.84 24.37 5.23
N ILE A 270 1.17 25.29 5.89
CA ILE A 270 -0.29 25.31 5.98
C ILE A 270 -0.84 26.11 4.81
N ARG A 271 -1.96 25.65 4.23
CA ARG A 271 -2.57 26.30 3.06
C ARG A 271 -3.02 27.74 3.33
N ASP A 272 -3.26 28.10 4.59
CA ASP A 272 -3.66 29.46 4.98
C ASP A 272 -2.48 30.43 4.81
N PRO A 273 -2.56 31.41 3.89
CA PRO A 273 -1.47 32.35 3.63
C PRO A 273 -1.16 33.28 4.82
N ALA A 274 -2.06 33.39 5.79
CA ALA A 274 -1.81 34.15 7.01
C ALA A 274 -0.84 33.42 7.95
N ILE A 275 -0.73 32.09 7.83
CA ILE A 275 0.14 31.26 8.67
C ILE A 275 1.46 31.06 7.93
N LYS A 276 2.54 31.60 8.50
CA LYS A 276 3.89 31.48 7.96
C LYS A 276 4.67 30.42 8.73
N GLY A 277 5.43 29.61 8.00
CA GLY A 277 6.32 28.60 8.55
C GLY A 277 5.94 27.19 8.13
N GLU A 278 6.76 26.24 8.56
CA GLU A 278 6.56 24.82 8.31
C GLU A 278 6.56 24.05 9.63
N PHE A 279 5.58 23.18 9.79
CA PHE A 279 5.32 22.48 11.05
C PHE A 279 5.45 20.98 10.83
N GLN A 280 5.99 20.28 11.83
CA GLN A 280 5.93 18.82 11.85
C GLN A 280 4.46 18.38 11.88
N PRO A 281 4.12 17.26 11.24
CA PRO A 281 2.79 16.71 11.38
C PRO A 281 2.54 16.21 12.81
N CYS A 282 1.30 16.32 13.26
CA CYS A 282 0.78 15.53 14.37
C CYS A 282 0.14 14.26 13.79
N VAL A 283 0.50 13.09 14.30
CA VAL A 283 -0.10 11.82 13.89
C VAL A 283 -1.19 11.46 14.89
N VAL A 284 -2.41 11.26 14.42
CA VAL A 284 -3.56 10.86 15.26
C VAL A 284 -4.02 9.48 14.83
N ILE A 285 -3.95 8.50 15.72
CA ILE A 285 -4.27 7.11 15.42
C ILE A 285 -5.46 6.66 16.25
N LEU A 286 -6.50 6.23 15.55
CA LEU A 286 -7.58 5.43 16.12
C LEU A 286 -7.10 3.99 16.13
N ASP A 287 -6.73 3.48 17.31
CA ASP A 287 -5.98 2.24 17.50
C ASP A 287 -6.77 1.28 18.39
N PRO A 288 -7.72 0.50 17.84
CA PRO A 288 -8.56 -0.36 18.68
C PRO A 288 -7.74 -1.24 19.64
N GLN A 289 -6.68 -1.87 19.15
CA GLN A 289 -5.92 -2.91 19.85
C GLN A 289 -4.75 -2.38 20.70
N ASP A 290 -4.54 -1.06 20.75
CA ASP A 290 -3.41 -0.43 21.44
C ASP A 290 -2.04 -0.97 20.97
N GLU A 291 -1.92 -1.34 19.69
CA GLU A 291 -0.65 -1.85 19.17
C GLU A 291 0.33 -0.70 18.89
N TYR A 292 -0.13 0.48 18.52
CA TYR A 292 0.71 1.60 18.09
C TYR A 292 1.39 2.31 19.26
N SER A 293 0.94 2.14 20.50
CA SER A 293 1.61 2.72 21.68
C SER A 293 3.04 2.22 21.85
N GLN A 294 3.34 1.04 21.31
CA GLN A 294 4.68 0.46 21.28
C GLN A 294 5.68 1.29 20.49
N ILE A 295 5.22 2.20 19.60
CA ILE A 295 6.13 3.08 18.85
C ILE A 295 6.96 3.98 19.78
N LYS A 296 6.52 4.21 21.01
CA LYS A 296 7.28 4.94 22.02
C LYS A 296 8.57 4.22 22.43
N GLU A 297 8.52 2.90 22.44
CA GLU A 297 9.55 2.06 23.01
C GLU A 297 10.68 1.86 22.00
N ASP A 298 11.90 1.89 22.51
CA ASP A 298 13.08 1.63 21.72
C ASP A 298 13.37 0.12 21.67
N ASN A 299 14.13 -0.32 20.67
CA ASN A 299 14.56 -1.70 20.56
C ASN A 299 16.06 -1.82 20.89
N PRO A 300 16.44 -2.11 22.15
CA PRO A 300 17.84 -2.21 22.56
C PRO A 300 18.55 -3.45 21.99
N GLU A 301 17.81 -4.41 21.43
CA GLU A 301 18.36 -5.63 20.81
C GLU A 301 18.81 -5.39 19.36
N MET A 302 18.60 -4.18 18.82
CA MET A 302 18.99 -3.85 17.46
C MET A 302 20.53 -3.84 17.29
N PRO A 303 21.10 -4.62 16.34
CA PRO A 303 22.54 -4.66 16.14
C PRO A 303 23.11 -3.28 15.74
N GLN A 304 24.24 -2.90 16.33
CA GLN A 304 24.86 -1.59 16.07
C GLN A 304 25.19 -1.37 14.59
N ASP A 305 25.69 -2.39 13.90
CA ASP A 305 26.00 -2.31 12.45
C ASP A 305 24.76 -1.95 11.62
N TYR A 306 23.57 -2.44 12.03
CA TYR A 306 22.31 -2.14 11.36
C TYR A 306 21.82 -0.72 11.66
N VAL A 307 22.00 -0.26 12.91
CA VAL A 307 21.76 1.14 13.31
C VAL A 307 22.64 2.09 12.50
N ASP A 308 23.93 1.79 12.36
CA ASP A 308 24.89 2.60 11.60
C ASP A 308 24.55 2.64 10.11
N GLN A 309 24.07 1.53 9.54
CA GLN A 309 23.53 1.50 8.19
C GLN A 309 22.34 2.43 8.03
N MET A 310 21.32 2.32 8.90
CA MET A 310 20.14 3.18 8.87
C MET A 310 20.49 4.66 9.04
N ASN A 311 21.41 4.99 9.95
CA ASN A 311 21.91 6.35 10.13
C ASN A 311 22.56 6.90 8.86
N THR A 312 23.34 6.07 8.16
CA THR A 312 24.05 6.50 6.94
C THR A 312 23.09 6.85 5.81
N VAL A 313 21.98 6.12 5.69
CA VAL A 313 20.92 6.40 4.71
C VAL A 313 19.79 7.29 5.25
N LYS A 314 19.97 7.87 6.44
CA LYS A 314 19.02 8.78 7.11
C LYS A 314 17.62 8.18 7.30
N ILE A 315 17.55 6.91 7.66
CA ILE A 315 16.31 6.25 8.05
C ILE A 315 16.08 6.51 9.55
N GLU A 316 14.91 7.04 9.90
CA GLU A 316 14.53 7.20 11.30
C GLU A 316 14.28 5.83 11.93
N HIS A 317 14.88 5.58 13.09
CA HIS A 317 14.74 4.33 13.85
C HIS A 317 14.59 4.60 15.35
N GLY A 318 14.31 3.55 16.12
CA GLY A 318 14.15 3.61 17.57
C GLY A 318 12.77 4.07 18.08
N GLY A 319 12.71 4.37 19.37
CA GLY A 319 11.48 4.80 20.05
C GLY A 319 11.10 6.25 19.73
N VAL A 320 9.81 6.56 19.84
CA VAL A 320 9.24 7.90 19.62
C VAL A 320 8.80 8.49 20.96
N PRO A 321 9.62 9.33 21.62
CA PRO A 321 9.34 9.77 22.99
C PRO A 321 8.05 10.60 23.11
N LYS A 322 7.73 11.37 22.06
CA LYS A 322 6.50 12.18 21.94
C LYS A 322 5.30 11.33 21.52
N THR A 323 5.07 10.21 22.22
CA THR A 323 3.90 9.36 22.03
C THR A 323 3.03 9.42 23.27
N LYS A 324 1.75 9.75 23.08
CA LYS A 324 0.75 9.85 24.14
C LYS A 324 -0.51 9.09 23.80
N THR A 325 -1.09 8.49 24.83
CA THR A 325 -2.36 7.77 24.75
C THR A 325 -3.46 8.62 25.40
N PHE A 326 -4.60 8.69 24.74
CA PHE A 326 -5.79 9.39 25.20
C PHE A 326 -6.94 8.40 25.29
N THR A 327 -7.44 8.16 26.51
CA THR A 327 -8.48 7.16 26.75
C THR A 327 -9.79 7.83 27.17
N ALA A 328 -10.87 7.51 26.46
CA ALA A 328 -12.19 7.95 26.85
C ALA A 328 -12.64 7.27 28.15
N LYS A 329 -13.06 8.08 29.12
CA LYS A 329 -13.75 7.59 30.30
C LYS A 329 -15.19 7.28 29.92
N ILE A 330 -15.58 6.01 30.04
CA ILE A 330 -16.91 5.52 29.70
C ILE A 330 -17.50 4.86 30.95
N GLY A 331 -18.57 5.44 31.51
CA GLY A 331 -19.32 5.01 32.71
C GLY A 331 -18.72 3.83 33.50
N ASN A 332 -19.41 2.69 33.47
CA ASN A 332 -19.02 1.47 34.18
C ASN A 332 -18.12 0.52 33.35
N ASP A 333 -17.54 0.99 32.24
CA ASP A 333 -16.63 0.15 31.45
C ASP A 333 -15.30 -0.04 32.21
N ARG A 334 -14.54 -1.06 31.79
CA ARG A 334 -13.25 -1.37 32.40
C ARG A 334 -12.30 -0.20 32.19
N SER A 335 -11.52 0.13 33.23
CA SER A 335 -10.38 1.04 33.06
C SER A 335 -9.43 0.48 32.00
N TYR A 336 -8.95 1.36 31.14
CA TYR A 336 -7.88 1.02 30.21
C TYR A 336 -6.64 0.56 30.98
N SER A 337 -6.02 -0.53 30.50
CA SER A 337 -4.77 -1.05 31.04
C SER A 337 -3.67 -0.82 29.99
N PRO A 338 -2.77 0.16 30.19
CA PRO A 338 -1.70 0.44 29.25
C PRO A 338 -0.81 -0.79 29.02
N THR A 339 -0.43 -1.00 27.77
CA THR A 339 0.51 -2.07 27.38
C THR A 339 1.96 -1.59 27.31
N THR A 340 2.18 -0.27 27.39
CA THR A 340 3.48 0.38 27.14
C THR A 340 3.75 1.53 28.12
N SER A 341 4.95 2.09 28.03
CA SER A 341 5.35 3.28 28.80
C SER A 341 4.74 4.60 28.30
N ALA A 342 3.85 4.59 27.31
CA ALA A 342 3.18 5.78 26.80
C ALA A 342 2.36 6.47 27.90
N SER A 343 2.48 7.80 28.01
CA SER A 343 1.71 8.52 29.02
C SER A 343 0.25 8.49 28.64
N ASN A 344 -0.62 8.06 29.55
CA ASN A 344 -2.06 8.03 29.34
C ASN A 344 -2.74 9.26 29.96
N LYS A 345 -3.67 9.87 29.23
CA LYS A 345 -4.57 10.90 29.75
C LYS A 345 -6.02 10.49 29.51
N GLU A 346 -6.81 10.44 30.57
CA GLU A 346 -8.25 10.22 30.46
C GLU A 346 -8.98 11.50 30.00
N PHE A 347 -10.01 11.34 29.17
CA PHE A 347 -10.89 12.43 28.76
C PHE A 347 -12.35 12.00 28.73
N THR A 348 -13.26 12.96 28.69
CA THR A 348 -14.68 12.73 28.42
C THR A 348 -15.13 13.48 27.17
N VAL A 349 -16.19 12.98 26.53
CA VAL A 349 -16.87 13.69 25.45
C VAL A 349 -17.89 14.64 26.11
N PRO A 350 -17.72 15.97 26.00
CA PRO A 350 -18.73 16.89 26.54
C PRO A 350 -20.00 16.84 25.68
N PHE A 351 -21.16 16.87 26.33
CA PHE A 351 -22.45 16.91 25.62
C PHE A 351 -22.59 18.15 24.71
N GLU A 352 -21.89 19.23 25.02
CA GLU A 352 -21.82 20.46 24.23
C GLU A 352 -21.45 20.24 22.77
N ILE A 353 -20.68 19.20 22.43
CA ILE A 353 -20.33 18.88 21.03
C ILE A 353 -21.58 18.57 20.19
N VAL A 354 -22.64 18.06 20.81
CA VAL A 354 -23.90 17.74 20.12
C VAL A 354 -24.52 18.99 19.52
N ARG A 355 -24.30 20.19 20.08
CA ARG A 355 -24.83 21.46 19.57
C ARG A 355 -24.53 21.71 18.09
N SER A 356 -23.34 21.33 17.64
CA SER A 356 -22.94 21.47 16.23
C SER A 356 -23.12 20.17 15.43
N ASN A 357 -23.44 19.07 16.11
CA ASN A 357 -23.34 17.70 15.61
C ASN A 357 -24.48 16.84 16.14
N HIS A 358 -25.73 17.22 15.84
CA HIS A 358 -26.95 16.56 16.35
C HIS A 358 -26.97 15.05 16.07
N TRP A 359 -26.33 14.61 14.98
CA TRP A 359 -26.22 13.21 14.59
C TRP A 359 -25.50 12.30 15.60
N LEU A 360 -24.80 12.85 16.59
CA LEU A 360 -24.27 12.06 17.71
C LEU A 360 -25.38 11.41 18.54
N LEU A 361 -26.58 12.01 18.59
CA LEU A 361 -27.77 11.45 19.24
C LEU A 361 -28.72 10.73 18.28
N HIS A 362 -28.45 10.74 16.97
CA HIS A 362 -29.28 10.03 15.99
C HIS A 362 -29.04 8.52 16.13
N GLY A 363 -29.82 7.89 17.00
CA GLY A 363 -29.83 6.44 17.13
C GLY A 363 -30.15 5.75 15.79
N ALA A 364 -29.84 4.47 15.66
CA ALA A 364 -29.87 3.73 14.38
C ALA A 364 -31.25 3.67 13.65
N GLU A 365 -32.33 4.18 14.23
CA GLU A 365 -33.71 3.99 13.75
C GLU A 365 -34.61 5.23 13.92
N MET A 366 -34.07 6.43 13.70
CA MET A 366 -34.91 7.65 13.68
C MET A 366 -35.38 7.95 12.26
N ASN A 367 -36.67 8.25 12.09
CA ASN A 367 -37.22 8.77 10.84
C ASN A 367 -37.02 10.30 10.74
N GLU A 368 -37.30 10.89 9.58
CA GLU A 368 -37.06 12.33 9.32
C GLU A 368 -37.80 13.25 10.31
N ASN A 369 -39.05 12.94 10.64
CA ASN A 369 -39.82 13.73 11.60
C ASN A 369 -39.21 13.68 13.01
N GLN A 370 -38.71 12.50 13.42
CA GLN A 370 -38.03 12.33 14.70
C GLN A 370 -36.69 13.07 14.73
N ILE A 371 -35.95 13.06 13.63
CA ILE A 371 -34.69 13.81 13.49
C ILE A 371 -34.97 15.30 13.61
N TYR A 372 -35.91 15.84 12.83
CA TYR A 372 -36.28 17.25 12.88
C TYR A 372 -36.74 17.68 14.29
N GLY A 373 -37.59 16.87 14.93
CA GLY A 373 -38.03 17.12 16.30
C GLY A 373 -36.87 17.11 17.30
N LEU A 374 -35.95 16.15 17.19
CA LEU A 374 -34.77 16.07 18.06
C LEU A 374 -33.83 17.27 17.86
N GLU A 375 -33.55 17.65 16.61
CA GLU A 375 -32.73 18.83 16.31
C GLU A 375 -33.35 20.10 16.89
N ARG A 376 -34.68 20.22 16.85
CA ARG A 376 -35.39 21.34 17.48
C ARG A 376 -35.18 21.36 18.99
N LEU A 377 -35.40 20.23 19.66
CA LEU A 377 -35.22 20.11 21.12
C LEU A 377 -33.78 20.42 21.55
N ILE A 378 -32.79 19.94 20.80
CA ILE A 378 -31.37 20.21 21.08
C ILE A 378 -31.09 21.71 20.95
N ASN A 379 -31.52 22.34 19.86
CA ASN A 379 -31.31 23.77 19.64
C ASN A 379 -31.96 24.60 20.74
N ASP A 380 -33.21 24.30 21.10
CA ASP A 380 -33.96 25.03 22.12
C ASP A 380 -33.33 24.83 23.50
N TYR A 381 -32.85 23.63 23.84
CA TYR A 381 -32.08 23.38 25.06
C TYR A 381 -30.80 24.21 25.16
N PHE A 382 -30.02 24.31 24.09
CA PHE A 382 -28.81 25.13 24.08
C PHE A 382 -29.10 26.64 24.09
N ASN A 383 -30.29 27.06 23.66
CA ASN A 383 -30.72 28.46 23.65
C ASN A 383 -31.43 28.89 24.94
N SER A 384 -32.02 27.95 25.71
CA SER A 384 -32.87 28.24 26.86
C SER A 384 -32.10 28.68 28.11
N LYS A 385 -30.85 28.27 28.26
CA LYS A 385 -30.01 28.61 29.41
C LYS A 385 -28.61 29.04 28.99
N GLN A 386 -28.01 29.95 29.75
CA GLN A 386 -26.57 30.23 29.70
C GLN A 386 -25.90 29.46 30.84
N GLY A 387 -24.87 28.66 30.53
CA GLY A 387 -24.11 27.94 31.54
C GLY A 387 -23.50 26.64 31.04
N ASN A 388 -23.17 25.75 31.97
CA ASN A 388 -22.67 24.41 31.66
C ASN A 388 -23.84 23.54 31.13
N TYR A 389 -23.62 22.90 29.99
CA TYR A 389 -24.59 21.96 29.43
C TYR A 389 -24.13 20.53 29.69
N SER A 390 -24.98 19.73 30.30
CA SER A 390 -24.77 18.29 30.41
C SER A 390 -25.86 17.51 29.70
N TYR A 391 -25.56 16.25 29.38
CA TYR A 391 -26.51 15.29 28.85
C TYR A 391 -27.64 15.03 29.86
N ASN A 392 -27.34 14.94 31.16
CA ASN A 392 -28.36 14.71 32.18
C ASN A 392 -29.36 15.87 32.23
N ASP A 393 -28.88 17.12 32.22
CA ASP A 393 -29.77 18.28 32.21
C ASP A 393 -30.60 18.37 30.92
N PHE A 394 -30.07 17.86 29.79
CA PHE A 394 -30.84 17.76 28.55
C PHE A 394 -31.97 16.74 28.68
N ILE A 395 -31.72 15.59 29.32
CA ILE A 395 -32.78 14.62 29.59
C ILE A 395 -33.82 15.21 30.55
N ASP A 396 -33.40 15.94 31.58
CA ASP A 396 -34.34 16.62 32.48
C ASP A 396 -35.18 17.66 31.72
N PHE A 397 -34.57 18.41 30.80
CA PHE A 397 -35.26 19.38 29.95
C PHE A 397 -36.35 18.73 29.08
N VAL A 398 -36.06 17.62 28.41
CA VAL A 398 -37.04 16.96 27.52
C VAL A 398 -38.06 16.10 28.27
N THR A 399 -37.79 15.71 29.52
CA THR A 399 -38.73 14.95 30.35
C THR A 399 -39.60 15.84 31.25
N ASP A 400 -39.27 17.13 31.34
CA ASP A 400 -40.09 18.12 32.04
C ASP A 400 -41.50 18.22 31.45
N ILE A 401 -42.50 18.21 32.34
CA ILE A 401 -43.91 18.14 31.97
C ILE A 401 -44.38 19.40 31.25
N ASP A 402 -43.88 20.56 31.66
CA ASP A 402 -44.29 21.84 31.10
C ASP A 402 -43.63 22.03 29.72
N ASN A 403 -42.35 21.69 29.58
CA ASN A 403 -41.68 21.66 28.27
C ASN A 403 -42.38 20.68 27.31
N LYS A 404 -42.71 19.46 27.75
CA LYS A 404 -43.44 18.51 26.89
C LYS A 404 -44.74 19.13 26.37
N LYS A 405 -45.56 19.72 27.25
CA LYS A 405 -46.83 20.38 26.86
C LYS A 405 -46.62 21.51 25.86
N GLU A 406 -45.58 22.32 26.06
CA GLU A 406 -45.25 23.40 25.13
C GLU A 406 -45.04 22.88 23.70
N TYR A 407 -44.26 21.81 23.53
CA TYR A 407 -43.94 21.26 22.21
C TYR A 407 -45.09 20.46 21.58
N THR A 408 -45.92 19.78 22.38
CA THR A 408 -46.93 18.83 21.88
C THR A 408 -48.35 19.36 21.86
N GLU A 409 -48.75 20.14 22.87
CA GLU A 409 -50.13 20.63 23.04
C GLU A 409 -50.25 22.10 22.63
N ASP A 410 -49.41 22.98 23.20
CA ASP A 410 -49.57 24.43 23.05
C ASP A 410 -49.15 24.92 21.66
N THR A 411 -47.99 24.47 21.20
CA THR A 411 -47.45 24.85 19.88
C THR A 411 -47.72 23.80 18.80
N ASN A 412 -47.94 22.53 19.21
CA ASN A 412 -48.09 21.36 18.33
C ASN A 412 -46.99 21.28 17.26
N ILE A 413 -45.76 21.69 17.61
CA ILE A 413 -44.59 21.63 16.72
C ILE A 413 -44.14 20.19 16.53
N ILE A 414 -44.25 19.37 17.58
CA ILE A 414 -43.92 17.94 17.56
C ILE A 414 -45.14 17.16 18.01
N HIS A 415 -45.66 16.26 17.19
CA HIS A 415 -46.77 15.39 17.59
C HIS A 415 -46.39 14.57 18.83
N GLU A 416 -47.30 14.44 19.81
CA GLU A 416 -47.01 13.80 21.11
C GLU A 416 -46.37 12.41 20.98
N ALA A 417 -46.95 11.53 20.14
CA ALA A 417 -46.38 10.21 19.91
C ALA A 417 -44.96 10.24 19.31
N THR A 418 -44.63 11.26 18.52
CA THR A 418 -43.28 11.47 17.99
C THR A 418 -42.35 11.96 19.10
N TYR A 419 -42.79 12.90 19.93
CA TYR A 419 -42.05 13.40 21.09
C TYR A 419 -41.68 12.27 22.05
N ASP A 420 -42.67 11.47 22.48
CA ASP A 420 -42.46 10.33 23.37
C ASP A 420 -41.51 9.30 22.77
N SER A 421 -41.60 9.09 21.44
CA SER A 421 -40.68 8.21 20.73
C SER A 421 -39.24 8.74 20.69
N ILE A 422 -39.06 10.06 20.52
CA ILE A 422 -37.74 10.70 20.62
C ILE A 422 -37.18 10.51 22.02
N VAL A 423 -37.92 10.94 23.06
CA VAL A 423 -37.48 10.87 24.47
C VAL A 423 -37.06 9.45 24.85
N ARG A 424 -37.87 8.44 24.52
CA ARG A 424 -37.53 7.03 24.79
C ARG A 424 -36.23 6.57 24.12
N ARG A 425 -35.88 7.12 22.95
CA ARG A 425 -34.65 6.75 22.23
C ARG A 425 -33.43 7.51 22.74
N ILE A 426 -33.60 8.78 23.09
CA ILE A 426 -32.50 9.60 23.61
C ILE A 426 -32.23 9.28 25.06
N ASP A 427 -33.21 9.05 25.93
CA ASP A 427 -32.99 8.64 27.33
C ASP A 427 -32.48 7.19 27.41
N ASN A 428 -31.20 7.04 27.10
CA ASN A 428 -30.52 5.77 27.03
C ASN A 428 -29.24 5.81 27.86
N ASN A 429 -29.04 4.78 28.68
CA ASN A 429 -27.83 4.61 29.49
C ASN A 429 -26.54 4.65 28.67
N HIS A 430 -26.57 4.28 27.39
CA HIS A 430 -25.41 4.39 26.52
C HIS A 430 -24.89 5.83 26.40
N TYR A 431 -25.77 6.82 26.19
CA TYR A 431 -25.35 8.21 26.10
C TYR A 431 -24.93 8.75 27.47
N ARG A 432 -25.64 8.36 28.55
CA ARG A 432 -25.25 8.67 29.94
C ARG A 432 -23.86 8.16 30.31
N ASN A 433 -23.39 7.09 29.67
CA ASN A 433 -22.07 6.53 29.92
C ASN A 433 -20.96 7.19 29.09
N VAL A 434 -21.30 7.85 27.97
CA VAL A 434 -20.33 8.46 27.05
C VAL A 434 -20.11 9.94 27.36
N PHE A 435 -21.19 10.69 27.59
CA PHE A 435 -21.14 12.13 27.75
C PHE A 435 -20.87 12.56 29.20
N ASP A 436 -20.08 13.61 29.39
CA ASP A 436 -19.89 14.31 30.67
C ASP A 436 -19.46 13.40 31.85
N GLN A 437 -18.60 12.43 31.56
CA GLN A 437 -17.98 11.57 32.56
C GLN A 437 -16.91 12.33 33.35
N GLY A 438 -16.57 11.86 34.55
CA GLY A 438 -15.61 12.55 35.44
C GLY A 438 -14.15 12.51 34.97
N ALA A 439 -13.83 13.24 33.89
CA ALA A 439 -12.52 13.47 33.30
C ALA A 439 -12.49 14.83 32.59
N ASP A 440 -11.33 15.28 32.13
CA ASP A 440 -11.21 16.52 31.34
C ASP A 440 -12.02 16.42 30.03
N LYS A 441 -12.72 17.47 29.63
CA LYS A 441 -13.43 17.48 28.34
C LYS A 441 -12.41 17.42 27.20
N ILE A 442 -12.68 16.62 26.17
CA ILE A 442 -11.78 16.54 25.00
C ILE A 442 -11.52 17.90 24.34
N THR A 443 -12.50 18.80 24.39
CA THR A 443 -12.41 20.18 23.87
C THR A 443 -11.42 21.05 24.63
N ASP A 444 -11.13 20.71 25.89
CA ASP A 444 -10.29 21.51 26.77
C ASP A 444 -8.82 21.05 26.71
N ILE A 445 -8.55 19.92 26.06
CA ILE A 445 -7.23 19.28 25.98
C ILE A 445 -6.73 19.16 24.53
N LEU A 446 -7.33 19.90 23.59
CA LEU A 446 -6.94 19.87 22.18
C LEU A 446 -5.47 20.26 21.98
N ASP A 447 -4.96 21.17 22.81
CA ASP A 447 -3.55 21.59 22.84
C ASP A 447 -2.58 20.49 23.26
N GLN A 448 -3.06 19.47 23.98
CA GLN A 448 -2.30 18.30 24.37
C GLN A 448 -2.38 17.19 23.33
N ILE A 449 -3.48 17.12 22.56
CA ILE A 449 -3.72 16.12 21.52
C ILE A 449 -3.02 16.51 20.21
N PHE A 450 -3.17 17.75 19.76
CA PHE A 450 -2.70 18.21 18.45
C PHE A 450 -1.37 18.96 18.56
N VAL A 451 -0.34 18.23 18.96
CA VAL A 451 1.03 18.76 19.13
C VAL A 451 1.88 18.37 17.92
N PRO A 452 2.50 19.34 17.20
CA PRO A 452 3.42 19.04 16.11
C PRO A 452 4.55 18.06 16.53
N GLY A 453 4.75 17.01 15.74
CA GLY A 453 5.73 15.95 16.01
C GLY A 453 5.31 14.96 17.10
N GLN A 454 4.06 14.98 17.55
CA GLN A 454 3.50 14.00 18.50
C GLN A 454 2.73 12.90 17.77
N VAL A 455 2.77 11.70 18.34
CA VAL A 455 1.86 10.60 18.02
C VAL A 455 0.80 10.51 19.13
N SER A 456 -0.45 10.79 18.76
CA SER A 456 -1.61 10.80 19.66
C SER A 456 -2.50 9.61 19.37
N LEU A 457 -2.60 8.70 20.33
CA LEU A 457 -3.25 7.41 20.19
C LEU A 457 -4.58 7.39 20.94
N PHE A 458 -5.59 6.79 20.32
CA PHE A 458 -6.92 6.64 20.90
C PHE A 458 -7.34 5.16 20.91
N PRO A 459 -7.01 4.42 21.99
CA PRO A 459 -7.44 3.05 22.17
C PRO A 459 -8.96 2.95 22.33
N THR A 460 -9.55 1.89 21.77
CA THR A 460 -11.03 1.72 21.85
C THR A 460 -11.50 0.31 22.21
N GLU A 461 -10.66 -0.73 22.17
CA GLU A 461 -11.11 -2.11 22.40
C GLU A 461 -11.49 -2.39 23.86
N TYR A 462 -10.95 -1.64 24.83
CA TYR A 462 -11.35 -1.74 26.24
C TYR A 462 -12.79 -1.26 26.50
N ILE A 463 -13.35 -0.42 25.62
CA ILE A 463 -14.75 0.03 25.67
C ILE A 463 -15.61 -1.14 25.23
N SER A 464 -16.54 -1.64 26.04
CA SER A 464 -17.26 -2.87 25.72
C SER A 464 -18.34 -2.67 24.65
N SER A 465 -18.95 -1.48 24.65
CA SER A 465 -20.08 -1.14 23.80
C SER A 465 -19.65 -0.61 22.43
N THR A 466 -19.97 -1.33 21.35
CA THR A 466 -19.72 -0.89 19.96
C THR A 466 -20.32 0.48 19.68
N LYS A 467 -21.53 0.77 20.18
CA LYS A 467 -22.17 2.10 19.99
C LYS A 467 -21.37 3.22 20.66
N SER A 468 -20.77 2.95 21.82
CA SER A 468 -19.94 3.94 22.52
C SER A 468 -18.63 4.19 21.77
N ARG A 469 -18.03 3.13 21.19
CA ARG A 469 -16.88 3.26 20.29
C ARG A 469 -17.21 4.09 19.04
N ASP A 470 -18.36 3.84 18.41
CA ASP A 470 -18.79 4.58 17.22
C ASP A 470 -18.99 6.07 17.52
N ILE A 471 -19.63 6.40 18.67
CA ILE A 471 -19.80 7.79 19.10
C ILE A 471 -18.44 8.45 19.34
N LEU A 472 -17.51 7.75 19.99
CA LEU A 472 -16.17 8.27 20.25
C LEU A 472 -15.42 8.58 18.95
N ILE A 473 -15.41 7.63 18.02
CA ILE A 473 -14.74 7.79 16.73
C ILE A 473 -15.39 8.91 15.92
N LEU A 474 -16.73 8.94 15.87
CA LEU A 474 -17.45 10.00 15.20
C LEU A 474 -17.15 11.36 15.82
N THR A 475 -17.03 11.44 17.15
CA THR A 475 -16.64 12.66 17.86
C THR A 475 -15.24 13.12 17.43
N LEU A 476 -14.24 12.22 17.46
CA LEU A 476 -12.87 12.54 17.06
C LEU A 476 -12.78 12.97 15.59
N MET A 477 -13.44 12.23 14.69
CA MET A 477 -13.52 12.57 13.27
C MET A 477 -14.16 13.94 13.06
N THR A 478 -15.25 14.19 13.76
CA THR A 478 -15.97 15.46 13.64
C THR A 478 -15.13 16.62 14.18
N LEU A 479 -14.45 16.44 15.33
CA LEU A 479 -13.53 17.45 15.87
C LEU A 479 -12.41 17.77 14.88
N ILE A 480 -11.78 16.77 14.26
CA ILE A 480 -10.67 17.00 13.33
C ILE A 480 -11.18 17.63 12.03
N VAL A 481 -12.12 16.95 11.36
CA VAL A 481 -12.60 17.32 10.03
C VAL A 481 -13.30 18.67 10.07
N ASP A 482 -14.23 18.89 11.00
CA ASP A 482 -15.00 20.14 11.00
C ASP A 482 -14.14 21.35 11.33
N ASN A 483 -13.17 21.22 12.25
CA ASN A 483 -12.24 22.31 12.53
C ASN A 483 -11.28 22.57 11.35
N LYS A 484 -10.93 21.55 10.57
CA LYS A 484 -10.15 21.71 9.34
C LYS A 484 -10.93 22.40 8.22
N LEU A 485 -12.23 22.10 8.09
CA LEU A 485 -13.07 22.66 7.03
C LEU A 485 -13.64 24.04 7.36
N LYS A 486 -13.84 24.37 8.64
CA LYS A 486 -14.42 25.65 9.06
C LYS A 486 -13.41 26.80 8.95
N ASN A 487 -13.91 27.96 8.54
CA ASN A 487 -13.11 29.20 8.53
C ASN A 487 -12.65 29.61 9.94
N ASN A 488 -13.50 29.38 10.95
CA ASN A 488 -13.28 29.72 12.35
C ASN A 488 -13.04 28.47 13.23
N GLY A 489 -12.46 27.42 12.68
CA GLY A 489 -12.07 26.24 13.47
C GLY A 489 -11.02 26.57 14.53
N GLU A 490 -10.93 25.72 15.55
CA GLU A 490 -9.93 25.82 16.61
C GLU A 490 -8.52 25.83 16.02
N LYS A 491 -7.75 26.89 16.32
CA LYS A 491 -6.43 27.13 15.74
C LYS A 491 -5.47 25.98 15.99
N VAL A 492 -5.54 25.33 17.15
CA VAL A 492 -4.64 24.22 17.48
C VAL A 492 -4.81 23.01 16.53
N ILE A 493 -6.01 22.81 15.99
CA ILE A 493 -6.29 21.79 14.97
C ILE A 493 -6.00 22.36 13.59
N LYS A 494 -6.55 23.53 13.28
CA LYS A 494 -6.47 24.14 11.95
C LYS A 494 -5.03 24.40 11.53
N ASP A 495 -4.21 24.89 12.46
CA ASP A 495 -2.85 25.35 12.26
C ASP A 495 -1.81 24.25 12.53
N THR A 496 -2.23 22.97 12.58
CA THR A 496 -1.33 21.82 12.73
C THR A 496 -1.53 20.86 11.55
N PRO A 497 -0.50 20.49 10.77
CA PRO A 497 -0.65 19.41 9.79
C PRO A 497 -0.99 18.10 10.51
N ILE A 498 -2.06 17.41 10.10
CA ILE A 498 -2.54 16.20 10.78
C ILE A 498 -2.50 15.02 9.83
N ILE A 499 -1.82 13.96 10.23
CA ILE A 499 -1.93 12.64 9.61
C ILE A 499 -2.89 11.82 10.46
N LEU A 500 -4.08 11.57 9.93
CA LEU A 500 -5.10 10.77 10.60
C LEU A 500 -5.01 9.32 10.12
N THR A 501 -4.82 8.40 11.06
CA THR A 501 -4.75 6.96 10.81
C THR A 501 -5.93 6.25 11.48
N LEU A 502 -6.62 5.41 10.72
CA LEU A 502 -7.68 4.54 11.22
C LEU A 502 -7.20 3.10 11.09
N ASP A 503 -6.84 2.48 12.21
CA ASP A 503 -6.54 1.06 12.21
C ASP A 503 -7.83 0.22 12.17
N GLU A 504 -7.74 -0.98 11.59
CA GLU A 504 -8.89 -1.87 11.40
C GLU A 504 -10.06 -1.18 10.68
N ALA A 505 -9.77 -0.30 9.70
CA ALA A 505 -10.74 0.58 9.04
C ALA A 505 -11.99 -0.12 8.49
N HIS A 506 -11.88 -1.41 8.14
CA HIS A 506 -13.02 -2.22 7.70
C HIS A 506 -14.14 -2.29 8.75
N ARG A 507 -13.84 -2.19 10.06
CA ARG A 507 -14.84 -2.17 11.13
C ARG A 507 -15.80 -0.99 11.04
N TYR A 508 -15.32 0.14 10.50
CA TYR A 508 -16.07 1.40 10.46
C TYR A 508 -16.57 1.76 9.06
N LEU A 509 -15.83 1.35 8.01
CA LEU A 509 -16.10 1.78 6.64
C LEU A 509 -16.86 0.76 5.79
N SER A 510 -16.88 -0.53 6.15
CA SER A 510 -17.42 -1.58 5.27
C SER A 510 -18.95 -1.75 5.31
N ASN A 511 -19.62 -1.37 6.41
CA ASN A 511 -21.06 -1.61 6.60
C ASN A 511 -21.73 -0.45 7.34
N ALA A 512 -22.08 0.62 6.61
CA ALA A 512 -22.77 1.78 7.16
C ALA A 512 -24.29 1.54 7.35
N ARG A 513 -24.66 0.62 8.25
CA ARG A 513 -26.07 0.27 8.52
C ARG A 513 -26.78 1.28 9.43
N SER A 514 -26.06 1.95 10.32
CA SER A 514 -26.62 2.98 11.23
C SER A 514 -26.45 4.39 10.67
N ILE A 515 -27.24 5.36 11.17
CA ILE A 515 -27.07 6.79 10.83
C ILE A 515 -25.68 7.28 11.24
N GLN A 516 -25.22 6.88 12.44
CA GLN A 516 -23.88 7.21 12.94
C GLN A 516 -22.78 6.63 12.03
N ALA A 517 -22.89 5.36 11.60
CA ALA A 517 -21.92 4.78 10.69
C ALA A 517 -21.90 5.47 9.32
N ARG A 518 -23.08 5.87 8.80
CA ARG A 518 -23.17 6.69 7.58
C ARG A 518 -22.52 8.06 7.77
N ALA A 519 -22.70 8.69 8.94
CA ALA A 519 -22.04 9.94 9.26
C ALA A 519 -20.51 9.78 9.35
N ILE A 520 -20.00 8.69 9.92
CA ILE A 520 -18.56 8.37 9.93
C ILE A 520 -18.03 8.29 8.50
N VAL A 521 -18.66 7.49 7.63
CA VAL A 521 -18.26 7.37 6.22
C VAL A 521 -18.32 8.72 5.49
N GLY A 522 -19.36 9.52 5.76
CA GLY A 522 -19.48 10.89 5.25
C GLY A 522 -18.31 11.78 5.65
N LYS A 523 -17.93 11.79 6.94
CA LYS A 523 -16.79 12.58 7.42
C LYS A 523 -15.47 12.14 6.82
N PHE A 524 -15.24 10.84 6.66
CA PHE A 524 -14.07 10.33 5.94
C PHE A 524 -14.07 10.74 4.46
N THR A 525 -15.23 10.76 3.83
CA THR A 525 -15.37 11.22 2.44
C THR A 525 -15.08 12.72 2.31
N ASP A 526 -15.56 13.53 3.26
CA ASP A 526 -15.31 14.98 3.28
C ASP A 526 -13.84 15.30 3.53
N ALA A 527 -13.20 14.59 4.47
CA ALA A 527 -11.75 14.64 4.65
C ALA A 527 -11.03 14.23 3.36
N ALA A 528 -11.46 13.14 2.74
CA ALA A 528 -10.84 12.63 1.53
C ALA A 528 -10.88 13.61 0.34
N ARG A 529 -11.98 14.34 0.20
CA ARG A 529 -12.14 15.34 -0.86
C ARG A 529 -11.24 16.56 -0.70
N GLN A 530 -10.81 16.85 0.51
CA GLN A 530 -10.13 18.11 0.84
C GLN A 530 -8.61 17.99 0.82
N GLY A 531 -8.09 16.76 0.91
CA GLY A 531 -6.69 16.47 1.16
C GLY A 531 -6.39 16.65 2.63
#